data_AF-K2CRF0-F1
#
_entry.id   AF-K2CRF0-F1
#
_cell.length_a   1.000
_cell.length_b   1.000
_cell.length_c   1.000
_cell.angle_alpha   90.00
_cell.angle_beta   90.00
_cell.angle_gamma   90.00
#
_symmetry.space_group_name_H-M   'P 1'
#
loop_
_entity.id
_entity.type
_entity.pdbx_description
1 polymer ?
#
loop_
_entity_poly.entity_id
_entity_poly.type
_entity_poly.pdbx_seq_one_letter_code
_entity_poly.pdbx_strand_id
1 'polypeptide(L)'
;MNTEDQTARRYHWFSDDIKDLVVEPHKGIVSQKINQLDNTLDMSSKKSDKNRQISTELVNSNYKTLMKNIEILRKHSSDLSRMVSFRSLSPVIPAPDRVE
;
A
#
# COMPACT_ATOMS: atom_id res chain seq x y z
N MET A 1 11.59 -8.08 3.69
CA MET A 1 12.53 -9.16 3.31
C MET A 1 11.70 -10.30 2.77
N ASN A 2 11.98 -10.77 1.55
CA ASN A 2 11.27 -11.91 0.97
C ASN A 2 12.02 -13.19 1.38
N THR A 3 11.38 -14.02 2.18
CA THR A 3 11.96 -15.26 2.73
C THR A 3 11.98 -16.40 1.71
N GLU A 4 11.15 -16.35 0.67
CA GLU A 4 11.13 -17.37 -0.39
C GLU A 4 12.35 -17.18 -1.32
N ASP A 5 12.56 -15.94 -1.78
CA ASP A 5 13.66 -15.60 -2.69
C ASP A 5 14.95 -15.17 -1.99
N GLN A 6 14.96 -15.09 -0.65
CA GLN A 6 16.08 -14.61 0.17
C GLN A 6 16.59 -13.22 -0.26
N THR A 7 15.68 -12.36 -0.75
CA THR A 7 16.01 -11.00 -1.23
C THR A 7 15.54 -9.91 -0.26
N ALA A 8 16.30 -8.82 -0.22
CA ALA A 8 15.93 -7.59 0.47
C ALA A 8 16.02 -6.40 -0.50
N ARG A 9 15.00 -5.54 -0.51
CA ARG A 9 15.04 -4.27 -1.24
C ARG A 9 16.05 -3.35 -0.53
N ARG A 10 17.13 -2.98 -1.21
CA ARG A 10 18.11 -1.98 -0.70
C ARG A 10 17.76 -0.64 -1.32
N TYR A 11 17.35 0.31 -0.49
CA TYR A 11 17.15 1.69 -0.92
C TYR A 11 18.46 2.45 -0.75
N HIS A 12 18.92 3.09 -1.82
CA HIS A 12 20.06 4.00 -1.76
C HIS A 12 19.52 5.42 -1.78
N TRP A 13 19.50 6.07 -0.63
CA TRP A 13 19.11 7.47 -0.52
C TRP A 13 20.40 8.29 -0.49
N PHE A 14 20.62 9.07 -1.54
CA PHE A 14 21.79 9.93 -1.66
C PHE A 14 21.36 11.38 -1.41
N SER A 15 21.83 11.96 -0.32
CA SER A 15 21.30 13.21 0.24
C SER A 15 21.76 14.50 -0.44
N ASP A 16 22.81 14.46 -1.25
CA ASP A 16 23.53 15.67 -1.67
C ASP A 16 22.78 16.51 -2.72
N ASP A 17 21.79 15.92 -3.41
CA ASP A 17 20.97 16.59 -4.45
C ASP A 17 19.48 16.22 -4.32
N ILE A 18 19.01 16.01 -3.08
CA ILE A 18 17.58 15.77 -2.84
C ILE A 18 16.84 17.11 -2.88
N LYS A 19 15.88 17.22 -3.80
CA LYS A 19 15.00 18.40 -3.93
C LYS A 19 13.64 18.21 -3.25
N ASP A 20 13.21 16.96 -3.13
CA ASP A 20 11.93 16.56 -2.56
C ASP A 20 12.11 15.19 -1.90
N LEU A 21 11.61 15.02 -0.68
CA LEU A 21 11.73 13.78 0.08
C LEU A 21 10.68 12.73 -0.32
N VAL A 22 9.65 13.15 -1.04
CA VAL A 22 8.52 12.34 -1.48
C VAL A 22 8.62 12.03 -2.97
N VAL A 23 8.91 13.04 -3.79
CA VAL A 23 8.92 12.92 -5.26
C VAL A 23 10.33 12.68 -5.77
N GLU A 24 10.59 11.48 -6.27
CA GLU A 24 11.89 11.08 -6.84
C GLU A 24 13.08 11.42 -5.89
N PRO A 25 13.06 11.03 -4.59
CA PRO A 25 14.13 11.37 -3.64
C PRO A 25 15.46 10.64 -3.90
N HIS A 26 15.48 9.78 -4.92
CA HIS A 26 16.59 8.91 -5.29
C HIS A 26 16.97 9.16 -6.75
N LYS A 27 18.20 8.80 -7.14
CA LYS A 27 18.65 8.92 -8.54
C LYS A 27 18.04 7.86 -9.48
N GLY A 28 17.60 6.73 -8.92
CA GLY A 28 16.87 5.69 -9.63
C GLY A 28 16.50 4.52 -8.71
N ILE A 29 15.56 3.68 -9.16
CA ILE A 29 15.19 2.42 -8.49
C ILE A 29 15.86 1.28 -9.26
N VAL A 30 16.68 0.49 -8.57
CA VAL A 30 17.38 -0.66 -9.16
C VAL A 30 16.99 -1.92 -8.40
N SER A 31 16.64 -2.98 -9.14
CA SER A 31 16.34 -4.30 -8.58
C SER A 31 17.00 -5.38 -9.41
N GLN A 32 17.49 -6.43 -8.74
CA GLN A 32 18.04 -7.62 -9.39
C GLN A 32 16.96 -8.44 -10.11
N LYS A 33 15.73 -8.40 -9.60
CA LYS A 33 14.56 -9.04 -10.21
C LYS A 33 13.41 -8.04 -10.25
N ILE A 34 12.74 -7.95 -11.39
CA ILE A 34 11.43 -7.32 -11.49
C ILE A 34 10.42 -8.42 -11.17
N ASN A 35 9.82 -8.41 -9.98
CA ASN A 35 8.75 -9.35 -9.66
C ASN A 35 7.56 -9.06 -10.59
N GLN A 36 7.38 -9.90 -11.60
CA GLN A 36 6.24 -9.82 -12.54
C GLN A 36 4.92 -10.28 -11.90
N LEU A 37 5.01 -10.96 -10.75
CA LEU A 37 3.87 -11.48 -9.99
C LEU A 37 3.19 -10.40 -9.14
N ASP A 38 3.92 -9.36 -8.74
CA ASP A 38 3.41 -8.26 -7.92
C ASP A 38 3.53 -6.95 -8.68
N ASN A 39 2.39 -6.41 -9.13
CA ASN A 39 2.31 -5.07 -9.72
C ASN A 39 2.71 -4.00 -8.70
N THR A 40 4.02 -3.82 -8.54
CA THR A 40 4.59 -2.89 -7.56
C THR A 40 4.39 -1.48 -8.09
N LEU A 41 3.60 -0.70 -7.36
CA LEU A 41 3.35 0.70 -7.69
C LEU A 41 4.47 1.60 -7.14
N ASP A 42 5.06 2.41 -8.00
CA ASP A 42 5.99 3.46 -7.59
C ASP A 42 5.24 4.73 -7.20
N MET A 43 5.00 4.91 -5.90
CA MET A 43 4.32 6.10 -5.34
C MET A 43 5.25 7.31 -5.18
N SER A 44 6.58 7.14 -5.29
CA SER A 44 7.53 8.26 -5.36
C SER A 44 7.63 8.86 -6.74
N SER A 45 7.20 8.14 -7.78
CA SER A 45 7.26 8.65 -9.14
C SER A 45 6.52 9.97 -9.29
N LYS A 46 7.06 10.89 -10.08
CA LYS A 46 6.33 12.09 -10.49
C LYS A 46 5.02 11.77 -11.20
N LYS A 47 4.92 10.63 -11.90
CA LYS A 47 3.67 10.17 -12.55
C LYS A 47 2.56 9.83 -11.54
N SER A 48 2.93 9.51 -10.32
CA SER A 48 2.00 9.12 -9.24
C SER A 48 1.51 10.30 -8.40
N ASP A 49 1.75 11.54 -8.83
CA ASP A 49 1.37 12.73 -8.06
C ASP A 49 -0.12 12.82 -7.77
N LYS A 50 -0.95 12.62 -8.79
CA LYS A 50 -2.39 12.56 -8.63
C LYS A 50 -2.85 11.44 -7.69
N ASN A 51 -2.15 10.29 -7.70
CA ASN A 51 -2.47 9.18 -6.81
C ASN A 51 -2.20 9.54 -5.36
N ARG A 52 -1.10 10.24 -5.07
CA ARG A 52 -0.79 10.73 -3.71
C ARG A 52 -1.86 11.72 -3.25
N GLN A 53 -2.22 12.69 -4.09
CA GLN A 53 -3.25 13.68 -3.79
C GLN A 53 -4.61 13.02 -3.47
N ILE A 54 -5.09 12.14 -4.33
CA ILE A 54 -6.36 11.42 -4.13
C ILE A 54 -6.29 10.56 -2.86
N SER A 55 -5.16 9.90 -2.61
CA SER A 55 -4.99 9.08 -1.40
C SER A 55 -5.12 9.93 -0.12
N THR A 56 -4.52 11.13 -0.10
CA THR A 56 -4.67 12.06 1.02
C THR A 56 -6.09 12.61 1.14
N GLU A 57 -6.75 12.91 0.03
CA GLU A 57 -8.14 13.38 0.00
C GLU A 57 -9.11 12.32 0.54
N LEU A 58 -8.91 11.04 0.19
CA LEU A 58 -9.73 9.94 0.67
C LEU A 58 -9.69 9.83 2.21
N VAL A 59 -8.49 9.94 2.81
CA VAL A 59 -8.33 9.88 4.26
C VAL A 59 -8.90 11.12 4.95
N ASN A 60 -8.77 12.29 4.32
CA ASN A 60 -9.33 13.54 4.84
C ASN A 60 -10.85 13.65 4.64
N SER A 61 -11.46 12.78 3.83
CA SER A 61 -12.90 12.73 3.64
C SER A 61 -13.61 12.11 4.84
N ASN A 62 -14.90 12.42 5.03
CA ASN A 62 -15.68 11.83 6.11
C ASN A 62 -15.85 10.31 5.91
N TYR A 63 -16.02 9.58 7.01
CA TYR A 63 -16.18 8.11 7.02
C TYR A 63 -17.25 7.60 6.03
N LYS A 64 -18.41 8.26 5.96
CA LYS A 64 -19.52 7.81 5.08
C LYS A 64 -19.13 7.93 3.60
N THR A 65 -18.51 9.04 3.22
CA THR A 65 -17.99 9.25 1.86
C THR A 65 -16.90 8.25 1.52
N LEU A 66 -15.95 8.03 2.44
CA LEU A 66 -14.87 7.06 2.24
C LEU A 66 -15.40 5.65 2.04
N MET A 67 -16.33 5.19 2.89
CA MET A 67 -16.91 3.85 2.77
C MET A 67 -17.68 3.68 1.46
N LYS A 68 -18.47 4.69 1.05
CA LYS A 68 -19.14 4.68 -0.26
C LYS A 68 -18.14 4.56 -1.41
N ASN A 69 -17.04 5.33 -1.36
CA ASN A 69 -16.01 5.27 -2.39
C ASN A 69 -15.34 3.89 -2.43
N ILE A 70 -15.05 3.29 -1.27
CA ILE A 70 -14.49 1.93 -1.17
C ILE A 70 -15.46 0.90 -1.74
N GLU A 71 -16.76 1.00 -1.48
CA GLU A 71 -17.78 0.10 -2.04
C GLU A 71 -17.83 0.18 -3.58
N ILE A 72 -17.80 1.39 -4.14
CA ILE A 72 -17.75 1.60 -5.59
C ILE A 72 -16.48 0.98 -6.17
N LEU A 73 -15.33 1.25 -5.55
CA LEU A 73 -14.05 0.70 -6.01
C LEU A 73 -14.05 -0.83 -5.97
N ARG A 74 -14.60 -1.46 -4.92
CA ARG A 74 -14.74 -2.92 -4.81
C ARG A 74 -15.67 -3.51 -5.87
N LYS A 75 -16.75 -2.82 -6.21
CA LYS A 75 -17.68 -3.29 -7.26
C LYS A 75 -17.02 -3.33 -8.64
N HIS A 76 -16.06 -2.43 -8.88
CA HIS A 76 -15.36 -2.30 -10.15
C HIS A 76 -13.91 -2.77 -10.08
N SER A 77 -13.50 -3.44 -8.99
CA SER A 77 -12.12 -3.85 -8.80
C SER A 77 -11.79 -5.06 -9.68
N SER A 78 -10.81 -4.91 -10.58
CA SER A 78 -10.15 -6.02 -11.27
C SER A 78 -9.11 -6.70 -10.37
N ASP A 79 -8.53 -7.80 -10.83
CA ASP A 79 -7.46 -8.53 -10.13
C ASP A 79 -6.28 -7.62 -9.71
N LEU A 80 -6.05 -6.52 -10.43
CA LEU A 80 -4.99 -5.55 -10.13
C LEU A 80 -5.32 -4.57 -8.99
N SER A 81 -6.57 -4.52 -8.56
CA SER A 81 -7.08 -3.57 -7.55
C SER A 81 -7.58 -4.24 -6.28
N ARG A 82 -7.32 -5.55 -6.14
CA ARG A 82 -7.67 -6.34 -4.97
C ARG A 82 -6.70 -6.03 -3.82
N MET A 83 -6.86 -4.87 -3.18
CA MET A 83 -6.20 -4.62 -1.89
C MET A 83 -6.74 -5.60 -0.85
N VAL A 84 -5.83 -6.11 -0.01
CA VAL A 84 -6.11 -7.05 1.09
C VAL A 84 -7.40 -6.67 1.78
N SER A 85 -8.40 -7.56 1.72
CA SER A 85 -9.62 -7.41 2.48
C SER A 85 -9.26 -7.48 3.96
N PHE A 86 -9.43 -6.37 4.69
CA PHE A 86 -9.50 -6.44 6.14
C PHE A 86 -10.65 -7.38 6.48
N ARG A 87 -10.32 -8.56 7.02
CA ARG A 87 -11.30 -9.37 7.74
C ARG A 87 -11.79 -8.49 8.88
N SER A 88 -13.08 -8.14 8.84
CA SER A 88 -13.79 -7.69 10.02
C SER A 88 -13.56 -8.75 11.09
N LEU A 89 -12.76 -8.44 12.11
CA LEU A 89 -12.68 -9.27 13.29
C LEU A 89 -14.07 -9.23 13.93
N SER A 90 -14.84 -10.30 13.77
CA SER A 90 -15.97 -10.54 14.66
C SER A 90 -15.43 -10.52 16.10
N PRO A 91 -16.15 -9.91 17.06
CA PRO A 91 -15.70 -9.93 18.45
C PRO A 91 -15.50 -11.38 18.88
N VAL A 92 -14.28 -11.71 19.30
CA VAL A 92 -13.98 -12.99 19.94
C VAL A 92 -14.76 -12.98 21.25
N ILE A 93 -15.88 -13.71 21.28
CA ILE A 93 -16.55 -14.03 22.54
C ILE A 93 -15.61 -14.99 23.27
N PRO A 94 -15.05 -14.63 24.44
CA PRO A 94 -14.20 -15.55 25.18
C PRO A 94 -15.04 -16.78 25.55
N ALA A 95 -14.49 -17.96 25.30
CA ALA A 95 -15.11 -19.21 25.74
C ALA A 95 -15.27 -19.17 27.26
N PRO A 96 -16.40 -19.63 27.82
CA PRO A 96 -16.56 -19.68 29.27
C PRO A 96 -15.46 -20.57 29.85
N ASP A 97 -14.76 -20.05 30.85
CA ASP A 97 -13.72 -20.77 31.58
C ASP A 97 -14.25 -22.16 31.97
N ARG A 98 -13.56 -23.21 31.50
CA ARG A 98 -13.78 -24.55 32.05
C ARG A 98 -13.28 -24.51 33.49
N VAL A 99 -14.22 -24.48 34.41
CA VAL A 99 -13.99 -24.78 35.82
C VAL A 99 -13.55 -26.24 35.91
N GLU A 100 -12.30 -26.42 36.36
CA GLU A 100 -11.58 -27.61 36.84
C GLU A 100 -11.85 -28.98 36.19
#